data_AF-A0A9P5B132-F1
#
_entry.id   AF-A0A9P5B132-F1
#
_cell.length_a   1.000
_cell.length_b   1.000
_cell.length_c   1.000
_cell.angle_alpha   90.00
_cell.angle_beta   90.00
_cell.angle_gamma   90.00
#
_symmetry.space_group_name_H-M   'P 1'
#
loop_
_entity.id
_entity.type
_entity.pdbx_description
1 polymer ?
#
loop_
_entity_poly.entity_id
_entity_poly.type
_entity_poly.pdbx_seq_one_letter_code
_entity_poly.pdbx_strand_id
1 'polypeptide(L)'
;MVFPGTLSRGCSRCRKRKIKCDGRRPGCRRCELYKAPCPGYDRPLAFRFHGEPGRALFVMSPEALPRRPSSWAWGSATNRRGPEAQGFDDNPNPRVIKGHLDFLEYMYRSSSRSSCIRPALLAAAHMSLSRHYKSLTLYVTARYHYGAVLRTVYRDLSASKRPLKDETLESLMLLGMIEDIECQGQTTKAVHMAGISKLFDVVGHRVITNVEESNLHSWIFTQMQITSLMAKDDMDCLVIPDSQLDTSNPVIRLALVFTRIGQFYRAARRITSADSTSTPNKQRELLVSGYPRSLGNRR
;
A
#
# COMPACT_ATOMS: atom_id res chain seq x y z
N MET A 1 4.31 28.14 -22.03
CA MET A 1 4.08 26.71 -21.74
C MET A 1 2.72 26.33 -22.36
N VAL A 2 2.70 25.60 -23.47
CA VAL A 2 1.44 25.21 -24.15
C VAL A 2 0.90 23.95 -23.46
N PHE A 3 -0.22 24.07 -22.75
CA PHE A 3 -0.87 22.89 -22.14
C PHE A 3 -1.26 21.90 -23.25
N PRO A 4 -0.79 20.64 -23.22
CA PRO A 4 -1.30 19.63 -24.13
C PRO A 4 -2.72 19.31 -23.67
N GLY A 5 -3.70 19.87 -24.37
CA GLY A 5 -5.10 19.82 -23.98
C GLY A 5 -5.61 18.42 -23.63
N THR A 6 -6.74 18.40 -22.91
CA THR A 6 -7.47 17.22 -22.45
C THR A 6 -7.56 16.16 -23.55
N LEU A 7 -7.11 14.92 -23.27
CA LEU A 7 -7.13 13.87 -24.29
C LEU A 7 -8.56 13.63 -24.80
N SER A 8 -8.70 13.41 -26.11
CA SER A 8 -10.01 13.26 -26.76
C SER A 8 -10.85 12.14 -26.14
N ARG A 9 -12.12 12.44 -25.88
CA ARG A 9 -13.13 11.53 -25.29
C ARG A 9 -13.79 10.60 -26.32
N GLY A 10 -13.21 10.49 -27.53
CA GLY A 10 -13.81 9.73 -28.62
C GLY A 10 -13.62 8.21 -28.49
N CYS A 11 -14.51 7.44 -29.13
CA CYS A 11 -14.36 5.99 -29.24
C CYS A 11 -13.04 5.64 -29.96
N SER A 12 -12.53 4.42 -29.75
CA SER A 12 -11.21 4.00 -30.25
C SER A 12 -11.08 4.13 -31.78
N ARG A 13 -12.16 3.88 -32.53
CA ARG A 13 -12.19 4.01 -33.99
C ARG A 13 -12.10 5.46 -34.47
N CYS A 14 -12.88 6.37 -33.87
CA CYS A 14 -12.82 7.80 -34.22
C CYS A 14 -11.47 8.43 -33.84
N ARG A 15 -10.87 8.01 -32.72
CA ARG A 15 -9.51 8.44 -32.33
C ARG A 15 -8.46 8.00 -33.36
N LYS A 16 -8.49 6.73 -33.78
CA LYS A 16 -7.56 6.21 -34.81
C LYS A 16 -7.69 6.96 -36.13
N ARG A 17 -8.91 7.35 -36.49
CA ARG A 17 -9.21 8.13 -37.70
C ARG A 17 -9.00 9.64 -37.55
N LYS A 18 -8.63 10.13 -36.36
CA LYS A 18 -8.45 11.56 -36.04
C LYS A 18 -9.68 12.42 -36.41
N ILE A 19 -10.90 11.89 -36.18
CA ILE A 19 -12.16 12.59 -36.42
C ILE A 19 -12.91 12.87 -35.10
N LYS A 20 -13.75 13.91 -35.09
CA LYS A 20 -14.58 14.26 -33.93
C LYS A 20 -15.62 13.15 -33.68
N CYS A 21 -15.69 12.69 -32.43
CA CYS A 21 -16.64 11.70 -31.96
C CYS A 21 -17.74 12.38 -31.15
N ASP A 22 -18.98 12.01 -31.39
CA ASP A 22 -20.19 12.54 -30.73
C ASP A 22 -20.42 11.97 -29.33
N GLY A 23 -19.82 10.81 -28.98
CA GLY A 23 -19.83 10.30 -27.60
C GLY A 23 -21.09 9.54 -27.19
N ARG A 24 -22.03 9.31 -28.11
CA ARG A 24 -23.28 8.58 -27.87
C ARG A 24 -23.04 7.11 -27.51
N ARG A 25 -23.83 6.57 -26.57
CA ARG A 25 -23.87 5.14 -26.19
C ARG A 25 -25.18 4.49 -26.70
N PRO A 26 -25.19 3.19 -27.09
CA PRO A 26 -24.08 2.21 -27.04
C PRO A 26 -23.06 2.35 -28.18
N GLY A 27 -23.33 3.15 -29.22
CA GLY A 27 -22.40 3.44 -30.30
C GLY A 27 -22.50 4.89 -30.79
N CYS A 28 -21.39 5.41 -31.33
CA CYS A 28 -21.34 6.78 -31.84
C CYS A 28 -21.94 6.86 -33.25
N ARG A 29 -22.54 8.01 -33.59
CA ARG A 29 -23.22 8.25 -34.88
C ARG A 29 -22.28 8.05 -36.08
N ARG A 30 -20.99 8.34 -35.91
CA ARG A 30 -19.98 8.07 -36.95
C ARG A 30 -19.81 6.58 -37.20
N CYS A 31 -19.68 5.75 -36.16
CA CYS A 31 -19.55 4.30 -36.34
C CYS A 31 -20.80 3.69 -36.99
N GLU A 32 -21.99 4.19 -36.62
CA GLU A 32 -23.27 3.82 -37.21
C GLU A 32 -23.34 4.15 -38.71
N LEU A 33 -22.96 5.37 -39.10
CA LEU A 33 -22.86 5.76 -40.52
C LEU A 33 -21.86 4.91 -41.32
N TYR A 34 -20.78 4.47 -40.68
CA TYR A 34 -19.81 3.56 -41.29
C TYR A 34 -20.25 2.08 -41.25
N LYS A 35 -21.48 1.79 -40.80
CA LYS A 35 -22.04 0.43 -40.65
C LYS A 35 -21.08 -0.52 -39.93
N ALA A 36 -20.36 -0.01 -38.93
CA ALA A 36 -19.36 -0.76 -38.20
C ALA A 36 -19.67 -0.76 -36.71
N PRO A 37 -19.45 -1.89 -35.99
CA PRO A 37 -19.67 -1.95 -34.56
C PRO A 37 -18.76 -0.95 -33.83
N CYS A 38 -19.34 -0.19 -32.90
CA CYS A 38 -18.58 0.77 -32.11
C CYS A 38 -17.77 0.01 -31.05
N PRO A 39 -16.43 0.08 -31.03
CA PRO A 39 -15.60 -0.65 -30.06
C PRO A 39 -15.63 -0.01 -28.65
N GLY A 40 -16.62 0.83 -28.36
CA GLY A 40 -16.73 1.53 -27.09
C GLY A 40 -15.68 2.62 -26.86
N TYR A 41 -15.66 3.08 -25.61
CA TYR A 41 -14.86 4.20 -25.11
C TYR A 41 -13.74 3.74 -24.18
N ASP A 42 -13.52 2.42 -24.10
CA ASP A 42 -12.58 1.84 -23.17
C ASP A 42 -11.17 2.32 -23.47
N ARG A 43 -10.53 2.75 -22.39
CA ARG A 43 -9.21 3.34 -22.43
C ARG A 43 -8.28 2.40 -21.67
N PRO A 44 -7.36 1.70 -22.36
CA PRO A 44 -6.25 1.10 -21.63
C PRO A 44 -5.51 2.25 -20.94
N LEU A 45 -5.23 2.07 -19.64
CA LEU A 45 -4.42 2.99 -18.86
C LEU A 45 -3.02 3.04 -19.49
N ALA A 46 -2.75 4.09 -20.27
CA ALA A 46 -1.48 4.30 -20.92
C ALA A 46 -0.71 5.38 -20.15
N PHE A 47 0.36 4.98 -19.46
CA PHE A 47 1.31 5.89 -18.87
C PHE A 47 2.01 6.66 -20.00
N ARG A 48 1.83 7.98 -20.05
CA ARG A 48 2.57 8.86 -20.96
C ARG A 48 3.66 9.57 -20.16
N PHE A 49 4.89 9.33 -20.56
CA PHE A 49 6.04 10.08 -20.07
C PHE A 49 6.04 11.44 -20.78
N HIS A 50 5.83 12.51 -20.02
CA HIS A 50 6.00 13.88 -20.52
C HIS A 50 7.48 14.25 -20.38
N GLY A 51 8.30 13.82 -21.35
CA GLY A 51 9.61 14.41 -21.58
C GLY A 51 9.48 15.66 -22.46
N GLU A 52 10.36 16.63 -22.27
CA GLU A 52 10.39 17.82 -23.14
C GLU A 52 10.60 17.43 -24.62
N PRO A 53 9.93 18.09 -25.58
CA PRO A 53 10.11 17.83 -26.99
C PRO A 53 11.57 18.10 -27.38
N GLY A 54 12.32 17.04 -27.66
CA GLY A 54 13.76 17.09 -27.99
C GLY A 54 14.63 16.09 -27.23
N ARG A 55 14.15 15.52 -26.12
CA ARG A 55 14.83 14.40 -25.44
C ARG A 55 14.00 13.14 -25.53
N ALA A 56 14.09 12.46 -26.67
CA ALA A 56 13.81 11.03 -26.70
C ALA A 56 14.81 10.37 -25.74
N LEU A 57 14.33 9.88 -24.59
CA LEU A 57 15.14 9.02 -23.75
C LEU A 57 15.54 7.82 -24.61
N PHE A 58 16.84 7.73 -24.87
CA PHE A 58 17.47 6.56 -25.45
C PHE A 58 16.86 5.32 -24.78
N VAL A 59 16.20 4.47 -25.56
CA VAL A 59 15.94 3.10 -25.15
C VAL A 59 17.32 2.48 -25.07
N MET A 60 17.89 2.38 -23.87
CA MET A 60 19.16 1.71 -23.69
C MET A 60 18.95 0.23 -24.04
N SER A 61 19.61 -0.22 -25.11
CA SER A 61 19.79 -1.64 -25.38
C SER A 61 20.50 -2.29 -24.19
N PRO A 62 20.18 -3.54 -23.81
CA PRO A 62 20.72 -4.21 -22.61
C PRO A 62 22.26 -4.35 -22.55
N GLU A 63 23.00 -4.00 -23.61
CA GLU A 63 24.42 -4.31 -23.78
C GLU A 63 25.40 -3.18 -23.43
N ALA A 64 24.94 -2.04 -22.89
CA ALA A 64 25.82 -0.93 -22.52
C ALA A 64 25.66 -0.49 -21.06
N LEU A 65 26.18 -1.29 -20.13
CA LEU A 65 26.52 -0.82 -18.78
C LEU A 65 27.95 -0.25 -18.80
N PRO A 66 28.18 1.01 -18.39
CA PRO A 66 29.55 1.53 -18.27
C PRO A 66 30.28 0.82 -17.12
N ARG A 67 31.54 0.44 -17.36
CA ARG A 67 32.44 -0.09 -16.34
C ARG A 67 32.62 0.95 -15.22
N ARG A 68 32.49 0.50 -13.97
CA ARG A 68 32.71 1.28 -12.74
C ARG A 68 34.10 1.96 -12.73
N PRO A 69 34.22 3.23 -12.30
CA PRO A 69 35.50 3.78 -11.87
C PRO A 69 35.94 3.14 -10.54
N SER A 70 37.21 2.76 -10.46
CA SER A 70 37.80 1.89 -9.45
C SER A 70 38.35 2.60 -8.20
N SER A 71 37.72 3.66 -7.70
CA SER A 71 38.29 4.37 -6.53
C SER A 71 37.26 5.05 -5.65
N TRP A 72 36.46 4.25 -4.94
CA TRP A 72 35.98 4.63 -3.62
C TRP A 72 36.58 3.62 -2.64
N ALA A 73 37.75 3.95 -2.14
CA ALA A 73 38.45 3.20 -1.12
C ALA A 73 37.64 3.22 0.18
N TRP A 74 36.90 2.15 0.45
CA TRP A 74 36.51 1.80 1.81
C TRP A 74 37.65 0.98 2.39
N GLY A 75 38.23 1.50 3.48
CA GLY A 75 39.42 0.97 4.13
C GLY A 75 39.33 -0.54 4.37
N SER A 76 40.39 -1.22 3.97
CA SER A 76 40.63 -2.64 4.16
C SER A 76 40.61 -3.01 5.65
N ALA A 77 39.78 -3.99 6.00
CA ALA A 77 40.08 -4.91 7.10
C ALA A 77 39.99 -6.33 6.55
N THR A 78 41.07 -7.07 6.78
CA THR A 78 41.51 -8.30 6.13
C THR A 78 40.55 -9.48 6.30
N ASN A 79 40.48 -10.25 5.22
CA ASN A 79 39.91 -11.59 5.12
C ASN A 79 40.46 -12.55 6.19
N ARG A 80 39.59 -13.06 7.07
CA ARG A 80 39.81 -14.35 7.74
C ARG A 80 38.60 -15.25 7.45
N ARG A 81 38.93 -16.47 7.00
CA ARG A 81 38.02 -17.61 6.75
C ARG A 81 37.12 -17.84 7.98
N GLY A 82 35.87 -18.23 7.71
CA GLY A 82 34.75 -18.25 8.66
C GLY A 82 34.92 -19.11 9.91
N PRO A 83 33.94 -19.01 10.82
CA PRO A 83 32.98 -20.10 10.91
C PRO A 83 31.52 -19.63 10.85
N GLU A 84 30.67 -20.61 10.60
CA GLU A 84 29.24 -20.80 10.87
C GLU A 84 28.45 -19.66 11.52
N ALA A 85 27.19 -19.56 11.07
CA ALA A 85 26.13 -18.73 11.61
C ALA A 85 26.12 -18.73 13.16
N GLN A 86 26.58 -17.63 13.75
CA GLN A 86 26.33 -17.28 15.14
C GLN A 86 25.78 -15.85 15.16
N GLY A 87 24.81 -15.66 16.05
CA GLY A 87 23.81 -14.60 16.04
C GLY A 87 24.34 -13.21 15.75
N PHE A 88 23.51 -12.45 15.04
CA PHE A 88 23.62 -11.00 15.01
C PHE A 88 23.54 -10.54 16.48
N ASP A 89 24.65 -10.06 17.03
CA ASP A 89 24.76 -9.59 18.40
C ASP A 89 23.62 -8.61 18.73
N ASP A 90 22.70 -9.07 19.57
CA ASP A 90 21.84 -8.25 20.42
C ASP A 90 22.73 -7.52 21.43
N ASN A 91 23.44 -6.48 20.99
CA ASN A 91 23.98 -5.48 21.90
C ASN A 91 23.04 -4.26 21.89
N PRO A 92 22.09 -4.15 22.84
CA PRO A 92 21.22 -3.00 22.93
C PRO A 92 22.04 -1.86 23.51
N ASN A 93 22.66 -1.04 22.64
CA ASN A 93 23.11 0.25 23.09
C ASN A 93 21.84 1.01 23.53
N PRO A 94 21.62 1.30 24.84
CA PRO A 94 20.32 1.74 25.36
C PRO A 94 19.86 3.13 24.86
N ARG A 95 20.67 3.76 24.01
CA ARG A 95 20.52 5.13 23.52
C ARG A 95 20.01 5.23 22.09
N VAL A 96 19.88 4.13 21.34
CA VAL A 96 19.30 4.16 20.00
C VAL A 96 17.84 3.73 20.12
N ILE A 97 16.93 4.72 20.12
CA ILE A 97 15.51 4.45 19.91
C ILE A 97 15.40 3.85 18.51
N LYS A 98 15.11 2.55 18.43
CA LYS A 98 14.86 1.87 17.16
C LYS A 98 13.66 2.56 16.49
N GLY A 99 13.84 2.99 15.25
CA GLY A 99 12.78 3.64 14.47
C GLY A 99 11.67 2.64 14.11
N HIS A 100 10.48 3.12 13.77
CA HIS A 100 9.33 2.25 13.45
C HIS A 100 9.56 1.30 12.25
N LEU A 101 10.60 1.56 11.45
CA LEU A 101 11.01 0.84 10.24
C LEU A 101 12.42 0.25 10.35
N ASP A 102 12.91 0.04 11.57
CA ASP A 102 14.25 -0.50 11.84
C ASP A 102 14.51 -1.85 11.15
N PHE A 103 13.47 -2.68 11.01
CA PHE A 103 13.51 -3.98 10.36
C PHE A 103 13.74 -3.91 8.84
N LEU A 104 13.48 -2.77 8.19
CA LEU A 104 13.64 -2.62 6.73
C LEU A 104 15.07 -2.89 6.28
N GLU A 105 16.06 -2.47 7.07
CA GLU A 105 17.47 -2.66 6.69
C GLU A 105 17.84 -4.14 6.67
N TYR A 106 17.45 -4.87 7.70
CA TYR A 106 17.66 -6.31 7.78
C TYR A 106 16.95 -7.02 6.62
N MET A 107 15.67 -6.74 6.40
CA MET A 107 14.88 -7.32 5.31
C MET A 107 15.49 -7.03 3.94
N TYR A 108 15.91 -5.78 3.68
CA TYR A 108 16.56 -5.40 2.42
C TYR A 108 17.84 -6.20 2.15
N ARG A 109 18.66 -6.44 3.19
CA ARG A 109 19.93 -7.16 3.10
C ARG A 109 19.74 -8.66 2.94
N SER A 110 18.80 -9.25 3.68
CA SER A 110 18.53 -10.69 3.68
C SER A 110 17.75 -11.16 2.44
N SER A 111 17.00 -10.26 1.82
CA SER A 111 16.13 -10.61 0.68
C SER A 111 16.87 -10.77 -0.64
N SER A 112 16.36 -11.66 -1.48
CA SER A 112 16.87 -11.90 -2.83
C SER A 112 16.88 -10.63 -3.70
N ARG A 113 17.82 -10.52 -4.64
CA ARG A 113 17.87 -9.43 -5.63
C ARG A 113 16.59 -9.35 -6.48
N SER A 114 15.89 -10.46 -6.64
CA SER A 114 14.62 -10.54 -7.37
C SER A 114 13.38 -10.24 -6.52
N SER A 115 13.57 -9.89 -5.24
CA SER A 115 12.48 -9.57 -4.30
C SER A 115 11.79 -8.24 -4.67
N CYS A 116 10.51 -8.14 -4.34
CA CYS A 116 9.73 -6.91 -4.46
C CYS A 116 10.17 -5.80 -3.49
N ILE A 117 10.93 -6.11 -2.42
CA ILE A 117 11.35 -5.11 -1.43
C ILE A 117 12.22 -4.02 -2.05
N ARG A 118 13.15 -4.39 -2.91
CA ARG A 118 14.08 -3.43 -3.53
C ARG A 118 13.35 -2.34 -4.33
N PRO A 119 12.50 -2.68 -5.30
CA PRO A 119 11.72 -1.65 -5.99
C PRO A 119 10.71 -0.96 -5.06
N ALA A 120 10.20 -1.61 -4.01
CA ALA A 120 9.26 -0.97 -3.06
C ALA A 120 9.94 0.12 -2.23
N LEU A 121 11.10 -0.18 -1.65
CA LEU A 121 11.88 0.78 -0.89
C LEU A 121 12.34 1.95 -1.77
N LEU A 122 12.80 1.66 -3.00
CA LEU A 122 13.16 2.70 -3.96
C LEU A 122 11.95 3.56 -4.33
N ALA A 123 10.77 2.97 -4.55
CA ALA A 123 9.56 3.72 -4.85
C ALA A 123 9.20 4.67 -3.69
N ALA A 124 9.20 4.17 -2.45
CA ALA A 124 8.88 4.96 -1.27
C ALA A 124 9.89 6.09 -1.04
N ALA A 125 11.19 5.79 -1.13
CA ALA A 125 12.25 6.79 -0.98
C ALA A 125 12.17 7.89 -2.05
N HIS A 126 12.03 7.51 -3.32
CA HIS A 126 11.89 8.49 -4.41
C HIS A 126 10.61 9.31 -4.29
N MET A 127 9.50 8.72 -3.83
CA MET A 127 8.25 9.45 -3.62
C MET A 127 8.44 10.51 -2.54
N SER A 128 9.00 10.15 -1.39
CA SER A 128 9.31 11.07 -0.28
C SER A 128 10.24 12.21 -0.73
N LEU A 129 11.33 11.89 -1.44
CA LEU A 129 12.27 12.90 -1.95
C LEU A 129 11.62 13.77 -3.03
N SER A 130 10.78 13.20 -3.90
CA SER A 130 10.07 13.96 -4.93
C SER A 130 9.17 15.03 -4.32
N ARG A 131 8.52 14.72 -3.19
CA ARG A 131 7.68 15.64 -2.43
C ARG A 131 8.50 16.73 -1.75
N HIS A 132 9.55 16.32 -1.06
CA HIS A 132 10.43 17.22 -0.34
C HIS A 132 11.07 18.25 -1.29
N TYR A 133 11.62 17.79 -2.41
CA TYR A 133 12.30 18.64 -3.40
C TYR A 133 11.38 19.13 -4.54
N LYS A 134 10.08 18.80 -4.51
CA LYS A 134 9.12 19.11 -5.58
C LYS A 134 9.60 18.72 -6.98
N SER A 135 10.28 17.58 -7.10
CA SER A 135 10.94 17.13 -8.32
C SER A 135 10.10 16.14 -9.12
N LEU A 136 9.72 16.53 -10.34
CA LEU A 136 8.97 15.67 -11.26
C LEU A 136 9.78 14.43 -11.70
N THR A 137 11.10 14.58 -11.86
CA THR A 137 11.96 13.45 -12.24
C THR A 137 11.95 12.36 -11.18
N LEU A 138 12.11 12.74 -9.91
CA LEU A 138 12.03 11.80 -8.79
C LEU A 138 10.65 11.16 -8.69
N TYR A 139 9.59 11.93 -8.94
CA TYR A 139 8.22 11.42 -8.95
C TYR A 139 8.02 10.36 -10.05
N VAL A 140 8.49 10.61 -11.27
CA VAL A 140 8.40 9.65 -12.39
C VAL A 140 9.20 8.38 -12.07
N THR A 141 10.39 8.51 -11.48
CA THR A 141 11.20 7.37 -11.03
C THR A 141 10.48 6.56 -9.94
N ALA A 142 9.85 7.24 -8.97
CA ALA A 142 9.03 6.59 -7.95
C ALA A 142 7.90 5.77 -8.58
N ARG A 143 7.17 6.35 -9.54
CA ARG A 143 6.08 5.67 -10.27
C ARG A 143 6.56 4.48 -11.11
N TYR A 144 7.75 4.58 -11.71
CA TYR A 144 8.36 3.46 -12.43
C TYR A 144 8.61 2.26 -11.50
N HIS A 145 9.24 2.51 -10.35
CA HIS A 145 9.48 1.47 -9.35
C HIS A 145 8.18 0.93 -8.75
N TYR A 146 7.21 1.80 -8.44
CA TYR A 146 5.88 1.42 -7.98
C TYR A 146 5.22 0.38 -8.91
N GLY A 147 5.22 0.65 -10.23
CA GLY A 147 4.70 -0.29 -11.21
C GLY A 147 5.47 -1.62 -11.24
N ALA A 148 6.78 -1.61 -10.99
CA ALA A 148 7.58 -2.84 -10.89
C ALA A 148 7.21 -3.67 -9.66
N VAL A 149 6.94 -3.03 -8.53
CA VAL A 149 6.43 -3.72 -7.33
C VAL A 149 5.09 -4.39 -7.63
N LEU A 150 4.14 -3.67 -8.23
CA LEU A 150 2.81 -4.23 -8.54
C LEU A 150 2.89 -5.50 -9.39
N ARG A 151 3.75 -5.53 -10.41
CA ARG A 151 3.96 -6.73 -11.24
C ARG A 151 4.50 -7.90 -10.43
N THR A 152 5.42 -7.63 -9.51
CA THR A 152 6.07 -8.64 -8.69
C THR A 152 5.12 -9.19 -7.62
N VAL A 153 4.41 -8.30 -6.92
CA VAL A 153 3.38 -8.65 -5.95
C VAL A 153 2.27 -9.44 -6.64
N TYR A 154 1.78 -8.99 -7.80
CA TYR A 154 0.74 -9.73 -8.54
C TYR A 154 1.16 -11.16 -8.89
N ARG A 155 2.41 -11.36 -9.30
CA ARG A 155 2.96 -12.69 -9.55
C ARG A 155 2.99 -13.54 -8.28
N ASP A 156 3.43 -12.96 -7.16
CA ASP A 156 3.51 -13.65 -5.88
C ASP A 156 2.10 -14.02 -5.35
N LEU A 157 1.10 -13.15 -5.54
CA LEU A 157 -0.31 -13.41 -5.23
C LEU A 157 -0.93 -14.49 -6.15
N SER A 158 -0.55 -14.50 -7.42
CA SER A 158 -1.07 -15.46 -8.41
C SER A 158 -0.57 -16.89 -8.16
N ALA A 159 0.51 -17.06 -7.39
CA ALA A 159 1.01 -18.36 -6.96
C ALA A 159 0.21 -18.89 -5.76
N SER A 160 -1.09 -19.14 -5.97
CA SER A 160 -2.16 -19.45 -4.98
C SER A 160 -1.88 -20.58 -3.96
N LYS A 161 -0.76 -21.30 -4.01
CA LYS A 161 -0.45 -22.45 -3.15
C LYS A 161 0.56 -22.16 -2.03
N ARG A 162 1.21 -21.01 -2.02
CA ARG A 162 2.26 -20.69 -1.04
C ARG A 162 1.80 -19.59 -0.09
N PRO A 163 2.14 -19.67 1.20
CA PRO A 163 1.95 -18.54 2.10
C PRO A 163 2.73 -17.33 1.58
N LEU A 164 2.16 -16.14 1.74
CA LEU A 164 2.82 -14.90 1.33
C LEU A 164 4.12 -14.72 2.11
N LYS A 165 5.15 -14.27 1.41
CA LYS A 165 6.42 -13.92 2.04
C LYS A 165 6.27 -12.61 2.79
N ASP A 166 7.04 -12.46 3.87
CA ASP A 166 7.11 -11.21 4.62
C ASP A 166 7.63 -10.08 3.73
N GLU A 167 8.52 -10.38 2.77
CA GLU A 167 8.95 -9.45 1.73
C GLU A 167 7.79 -8.86 0.90
N THR A 168 6.79 -9.69 0.60
CA THR A 168 5.59 -9.29 -0.15
C THR A 168 4.69 -8.43 0.72
N LEU A 169 4.53 -8.79 2.01
CA LEU A 169 3.75 -8.01 2.97
C LEU A 169 4.38 -6.62 3.21
N GLU A 170 5.69 -6.56 3.45
CA GLU A 170 6.43 -5.32 3.61
C GLU A 170 6.32 -4.43 2.36
N SER A 171 6.45 -5.03 1.17
CA SER A 171 6.30 -4.29 -0.08
C SER A 171 4.89 -3.70 -0.26
N LEU A 172 3.85 -4.43 0.14
CA LEU A 172 2.47 -3.94 0.14
C LEU A 172 2.28 -2.77 1.11
N MET A 173 2.85 -2.87 2.31
CA MET A 173 2.79 -1.79 3.28
C MET A 173 3.54 -0.53 2.81
N LEU A 174 4.69 -0.67 2.15
CA LEU A 174 5.41 0.43 1.51
C LEU A 174 4.61 1.07 0.37
N LEU A 175 3.82 0.29 -0.39
CA LEU A 175 2.89 0.85 -1.37
C LEU A 175 1.77 1.65 -0.71
N GLY A 176 1.23 1.17 0.43
CA GLY A 176 0.27 1.93 1.24
C GLY A 176 0.84 3.26 1.72
N MET A 177 2.07 3.26 2.23
CA MET A 177 2.77 4.50 2.61
C MET A 177 2.93 5.47 1.44
N ILE A 178 3.16 4.98 0.21
CA ILE A 178 3.23 5.84 -0.97
C ILE A 178 1.88 6.49 -1.25
N GLU A 179 0.76 5.79 -1.07
CA GLU A 179 -0.58 6.40 -1.18
C GLU A 179 -0.76 7.49 -0.11
N ASP A 180 -0.39 7.23 1.14
CA ASP A 180 -0.47 8.21 2.24
C ASP A 180 0.41 9.44 1.97
N ILE A 181 1.59 9.21 1.40
CA ILE A 181 2.44 10.28 0.89
C ILE A 181 1.67 11.00 -0.21
N GLU A 182 1.25 10.40 -1.32
CA GLU A 182 0.56 11.12 -2.41
C GLU A 182 -0.70 11.90 -1.96
N CYS A 183 -1.45 11.44 -0.96
CA CYS A 183 -2.77 11.95 -0.54
C CYS A 183 -2.82 13.33 0.16
N GLN A 184 -1.82 14.22 0.06
CA GLN A 184 -2.00 15.61 0.52
C GLN A 184 -2.89 16.41 -0.44
N GLY A 185 -4.22 16.24 -0.31
CA GLY A 185 -5.22 17.16 -0.88
C GLY A 185 -6.19 16.58 -1.92
N GLN A 186 -6.18 15.27 -2.19
CA GLN A 186 -7.15 14.63 -3.09
C GLN A 186 -7.76 13.38 -2.47
N THR A 187 -9.04 13.15 -2.78
CA THR A 187 -9.83 11.97 -2.42
C THR A 187 -9.42 10.74 -3.23
N THR A 188 -8.11 10.53 -3.42
CA THR A 188 -7.60 9.25 -3.91
C THR A 188 -7.95 8.20 -2.86
N LYS A 189 -8.97 7.40 -3.19
CA LYS A 189 -9.42 6.26 -2.39
C LYS A 189 -8.19 5.46 -1.97
N ALA A 190 -8.14 5.04 -0.71
CA ALA A 190 -7.15 4.10 -0.20
C ALA A 190 -7.34 2.72 -0.86
N VAL A 191 -7.03 2.63 -2.16
CA VAL A 191 -7.29 1.45 -3.00
C VAL A 191 -6.36 0.33 -2.58
N HIS A 192 -5.10 0.63 -2.25
CA HIS A 192 -4.21 -0.38 -1.69
C HIS A 192 -4.67 -0.82 -0.32
N MET A 193 -5.11 0.07 0.58
CA MET A 193 -5.58 -0.36 1.90
C MET A 193 -6.81 -1.27 1.84
N ALA A 194 -7.74 -1.05 0.88
CA ALA A 194 -8.87 -1.96 0.67
C ALA A 194 -8.42 -3.34 0.16
N GLY A 195 -7.45 -3.39 -0.76
CA GLY A 195 -6.89 -4.66 -1.25
C GLY A 195 -6.04 -5.38 -0.19
N ILE A 196 -5.25 -4.64 0.57
CA ILE A 196 -4.43 -5.11 1.68
C ILE A 196 -5.32 -5.69 2.78
N SER A 197 -6.41 -5.00 3.14
CA SER A 197 -7.45 -5.49 4.04
C SER A 197 -7.99 -6.86 3.60
N LYS A 198 -8.38 -7.00 2.34
CA LYS A 198 -8.89 -8.28 1.79
C LYS A 198 -7.83 -9.37 1.77
N LEU A 199 -6.57 -9.02 1.58
CA LEU A 199 -5.47 -9.96 1.70
C LEU A 199 -5.30 -10.45 3.14
N PHE A 200 -5.43 -9.53 4.10
CA PHE A 200 -5.35 -9.85 5.52
C PHE A 200 -6.56 -10.60 6.06
N ASP A 201 -7.72 -10.60 5.40
CA ASP A 201 -8.78 -11.56 5.69
C ASP A 201 -8.30 -13.02 5.51
N VAL A 202 -7.30 -13.26 4.66
CA VAL A 202 -6.77 -14.60 4.37
C VAL A 202 -5.50 -14.92 5.18
N VAL A 203 -4.60 -13.94 5.40
CA VAL A 203 -3.33 -14.13 6.13
C VAL A 203 -3.32 -13.54 7.54
N GLY A 204 -4.41 -12.92 8.00
CA GLY A 204 -4.48 -12.13 9.24
C GLY A 204 -4.12 -12.92 10.50
N HIS A 205 -4.55 -14.18 10.61
CA HIS A 205 -4.19 -15.02 11.76
C HIS A 205 -2.67 -15.12 11.99
N ARG A 206 -1.88 -15.21 10.91
CA ARG A 206 -0.40 -15.25 11.01
C ARG A 206 0.19 -13.92 11.49
N VAL A 207 -0.44 -12.81 11.13
CA VAL A 207 0.01 -11.48 11.56
C VAL A 207 -0.28 -11.31 13.03
N ILE A 208 -1.49 -11.64 13.50
CA ILE A 208 -1.88 -11.48 14.91
C ILE A 208 -1.03 -12.38 15.82
N THR A 209 -0.78 -13.64 15.44
CA THR A 209 0.05 -14.56 16.25
C THR A 209 1.47 -14.04 16.47
N ASN A 210 2.01 -13.31 15.49
CA ASN A 210 3.42 -12.95 15.45
C ASN A 210 3.64 -11.45 15.71
N VAL A 211 2.63 -10.73 16.22
CA VAL A 211 2.74 -9.28 16.51
C VAL A 211 3.88 -9.00 17.49
N GLU A 212 4.06 -9.84 18.50
CA GLU A 212 5.08 -9.66 19.54
C GLU A 212 6.49 -9.97 19.04
N GLU A 213 6.61 -10.95 18.14
CA GLU A 213 7.89 -11.47 17.67
C GLU A 213 8.42 -10.73 16.45
N SER A 214 7.60 -9.91 15.78
CA SER A 214 7.96 -9.27 14.52
C SER A 214 7.48 -7.82 14.43
N ASN A 215 8.45 -6.90 14.30
CA ASN A 215 8.19 -5.48 14.07
C ASN A 215 7.37 -5.25 12.79
N LEU A 216 7.56 -6.07 11.75
CA LEU A 216 6.76 -6.01 10.53
C LEU A 216 5.29 -6.33 10.81
N HIS A 217 5.01 -7.42 11.53
CA HIS A 217 3.64 -7.80 11.87
C HIS A 217 2.98 -6.79 12.82
N SER A 218 3.73 -6.26 13.79
CA SER A 218 3.31 -5.14 14.63
C SER A 218 2.93 -3.89 13.82
N TRP A 219 3.76 -3.52 12.84
CA TRP A 219 3.49 -2.37 11.97
C TRP A 219 2.25 -2.60 11.09
N ILE A 220 2.16 -3.76 10.44
CA ILE A 220 1.00 -4.17 9.65
C ILE A 220 -0.27 -4.07 10.49
N PHE A 221 -0.26 -4.70 11.67
CA PHE A 221 -1.42 -4.76 12.55
C PHE A 221 -1.87 -3.35 12.94
N THR A 222 -0.94 -2.49 13.34
CA THR A 222 -1.24 -1.09 13.71
C THR A 222 -1.84 -0.30 12.53
N GLN A 223 -1.32 -0.46 11.32
CA GLN A 223 -1.84 0.21 10.13
C GLN A 223 -3.24 -0.29 9.73
N MET A 224 -3.50 -1.59 9.92
CA MET A 224 -4.84 -2.14 9.70
C MET A 224 -5.86 -1.62 10.71
N GLN A 225 -5.46 -1.43 11.97
CA GLN A 225 -6.33 -0.80 12.99
C GLN A 225 -6.76 0.61 12.56
N ILE A 226 -5.85 1.44 12.03
CA ILE A 226 -6.18 2.77 11.51
C ILE A 226 -7.20 2.69 10.37
N THR A 227 -7.00 1.77 9.43
CA THR A 227 -7.92 1.56 8.31
C THR A 227 -9.30 1.12 8.78
N SER A 228 -9.37 0.29 9.82
CA SER A 228 -10.62 -0.20 10.39
C SER A 228 -11.53 0.91 10.93
N LEU A 229 -10.96 2.01 11.46
CA LEU A 229 -11.73 3.15 11.92
C LEU A 229 -12.50 3.84 10.79
N MET A 230 -11.94 3.81 9.58
CA MET A 230 -12.56 4.41 8.40
C MET A 230 -13.44 3.43 7.63
N ALA A 231 -13.40 2.14 7.98
CA ALA A 231 -14.17 1.09 7.32
C ALA A 231 -15.66 1.20 7.66
N LYS A 232 -16.51 0.95 6.66
CA LYS A 232 -17.97 0.89 6.86
C LYS A 232 -18.39 -0.32 7.68
N ASP A 233 -17.72 -1.44 7.43
CA ASP A 233 -18.02 -2.73 8.02
C ASP A 233 -16.95 -3.12 9.04
N ASP A 234 -17.27 -4.11 9.86
CA ASP A 234 -16.30 -4.73 10.76
C ASP A 234 -15.26 -5.54 9.96
N MET A 235 -14.07 -5.64 10.54
CA MET A 235 -12.90 -6.25 9.93
C MET A 235 -12.54 -7.50 10.72
N ASP A 236 -12.99 -8.67 10.25
CA ASP A 236 -12.82 -9.94 10.96
C ASP A 236 -11.33 -10.28 11.18
N CYS A 237 -10.46 -9.89 10.25
CA CYS A 237 -9.01 -10.05 10.36
C CYS A 237 -8.34 -9.27 11.51
N LEU A 238 -9.08 -8.44 12.24
CA LEU A 238 -8.56 -7.67 13.39
C LEU A 238 -9.14 -8.12 14.73
N VAL A 239 -10.02 -9.12 14.71
CA VAL A 239 -10.54 -9.73 15.94
C VAL A 239 -9.42 -10.51 16.61
N ILE A 240 -9.07 -10.11 17.83
CA ILE A 240 -8.06 -10.77 18.65
C ILE A 240 -8.73 -11.95 19.35
N PRO A 241 -8.29 -13.20 19.12
CA PRO A 241 -8.82 -14.36 19.85
C PRO A 241 -8.56 -14.24 21.36
N ASP A 242 -9.46 -14.77 22.19
CA ASP A 242 -9.32 -14.73 23.66
C ASP A 242 -7.99 -15.34 24.14
N SER A 243 -7.48 -16.35 23.42
CA SER A 243 -6.19 -16.99 23.72
C SER A 243 -4.97 -16.08 23.51
N GLN A 244 -5.12 -14.97 22.79
CA GLN A 244 -4.07 -13.99 22.45
C GLN A 244 -4.34 -12.62 23.10
N LEU A 245 -5.32 -12.56 24.00
CA LEU A 245 -5.75 -11.33 24.65
C LEU A 245 -4.84 -10.98 25.84
N ASP A 246 -3.61 -10.56 25.56
CA ASP A 246 -2.74 -9.99 26.60
C ASP A 246 -2.88 -8.46 26.69
N THR A 247 -3.62 -7.99 27.69
CA THR A 247 -3.81 -6.56 27.96
C THR A 247 -2.56 -5.86 28.52
N SER A 248 -1.53 -6.62 28.90
CA SER A 248 -0.22 -6.08 29.29
C SER A 248 0.54 -5.55 28.07
N ASN A 249 0.34 -6.19 26.91
CA ASN A 249 0.94 -5.77 25.65
C ASN A 249 0.31 -4.45 25.14
N PRO A 250 1.11 -3.40 24.89
CA PRO A 250 0.62 -2.10 24.44
C PRO A 250 -0.04 -2.14 23.06
N VAL A 251 0.42 -3.00 22.15
CA VAL A 251 -0.14 -3.14 20.78
C VAL A 251 -1.52 -3.81 20.84
N ILE A 252 -1.67 -4.87 21.62
CA ILE A 252 -2.96 -5.54 21.85
C ILE A 252 -3.94 -4.59 22.56
N ARG A 253 -3.48 -3.89 23.60
CA ARG A 253 -4.29 -2.89 24.30
C ARG A 253 -4.73 -1.76 23.36
N LEU A 254 -3.85 -1.29 22.48
CA LEU A 254 -4.18 -0.31 21.46
C LEU A 254 -5.27 -0.83 20.52
N ALA A 255 -5.13 -2.06 20.01
CA ALA A 255 -6.12 -2.65 19.13
C ALA A 255 -7.50 -2.82 19.77
N LEU A 256 -7.58 -3.13 21.08
CA LEU A 256 -8.85 -3.14 21.80
C LEU A 256 -9.51 -1.76 21.85
N VAL A 257 -8.70 -0.71 22.07
CA VAL A 257 -9.20 0.68 22.04
C VAL A 257 -9.69 1.04 20.64
N PHE A 258 -8.92 0.72 19.60
CA PHE A 258 -9.30 0.96 18.20
C PHE A 258 -10.60 0.23 17.83
N THR A 259 -10.75 -1.02 18.24
CA THR A 259 -11.96 -1.82 18.02
C THR A 259 -13.18 -1.15 18.65
N ARG A 260 -13.06 -0.68 19.90
CA ARG A 260 -14.16 0.02 20.61
C ARG A 260 -14.51 1.35 19.94
N ILE A 261 -13.52 2.13 19.55
CA ILE A 261 -13.74 3.41 18.84
C ILE A 261 -14.42 3.13 17.49
N GLY A 262 -13.98 2.10 16.75
CA GLY A 262 -14.57 1.70 15.48
C GLY A 262 -16.03 1.26 15.62
N GLN A 263 -16.34 0.42 16.60
CA GLN A 263 -17.71 0.01 16.91
C GLN A 263 -18.60 1.22 17.24
N PHE A 264 -18.12 2.11 18.10
CA PHE A 264 -18.82 3.34 18.44
C PHE A 264 -19.08 4.21 17.20
N TYR A 265 -18.06 4.44 16.36
CA TYR A 265 -18.19 5.26 15.16
C TYR A 265 -19.21 4.68 14.17
N ARG A 266 -19.19 3.36 13.97
CA ARG A 266 -20.18 2.67 13.12
C ARG A 266 -21.59 2.75 13.70
N ALA A 267 -21.76 2.55 15.00
CA ALA A 267 -23.05 2.67 15.68
C ALA A 267 -23.60 4.10 15.55
N ALA A 268 -22.78 5.12 15.84
CA ALA A 268 -23.14 6.53 15.69
C ALA A 268 -23.56 6.85 14.25
N ARG A 269 -22.83 6.36 13.26
CA ARG A 269 -23.14 6.57 11.84
C ARG A 269 -24.46 5.90 11.40
N ARG A 270 -24.78 4.72 11.95
CA ARG A 270 -26.08 4.06 11.69
C ARG A 270 -27.23 4.88 12.26
N ILE A 271 -27.06 5.41 13.47
CA ILE A 271 -28.07 6.24 14.15
C ILE A 271 -28.30 7.55 13.40
N THR A 272 -27.25 8.22 12.94
CA THR A 272 -27.35 9.50 12.23
C THR A 272 -27.74 9.38 10.76
N SER A 273 -27.82 8.16 10.22
CA SER A 273 -28.32 7.94 8.86
C SER A 273 -29.84 8.17 8.78
N ALA A 274 -30.29 8.76 7.67
CA ALA A 274 -31.67 9.21 7.48
C ALA A 274 -32.74 8.10 7.57
N ASP A 275 -32.33 6.83 7.53
CA ASP A 275 -33.21 5.65 7.55
C ASP A 275 -33.37 5.01 8.95
N SER A 276 -32.86 5.63 10.02
CA SER A 276 -32.90 5.01 11.36
C SER A 276 -34.29 5.14 12.02
N THR A 277 -35.06 4.04 12.01
CA THR A 277 -36.37 3.91 12.70
C THR A 277 -36.24 3.42 14.15
N SER A 278 -35.02 3.41 14.70
CA SER A 278 -34.71 2.85 16.02
C SER A 278 -35.17 3.77 17.15
N THR A 279 -35.80 3.21 18.19
CA THR A 279 -36.18 3.95 19.39
C THR A 279 -34.94 4.50 20.14
N PRO A 280 -35.05 5.61 20.90
CA PRO A 280 -33.94 6.18 21.65
C PRO A 280 -33.26 5.20 22.62
N ASN A 281 -34.00 4.25 23.20
CA ASN A 281 -33.42 3.19 24.04
C ASN A 281 -32.57 2.20 23.24
N LYS A 282 -33.02 1.80 22.04
CA LYS A 282 -32.26 0.91 21.16
C LYS A 282 -31.02 1.61 20.60
N GLN A 283 -31.07 2.93 20.37
CA GLN A 283 -29.92 3.74 19.99
C GLN A 283 -28.88 3.81 21.12
N ARG A 284 -29.31 3.99 22.37
CA ARG A 284 -28.42 3.94 23.55
C ARG A 284 -27.77 2.57 23.71
N GLU A 285 -28.54 1.49 23.57
CA GLU A 285 -27.99 0.13 23.62
C GLU A 285 -26.96 -0.11 22.53
N LEU A 286 -27.19 0.34 21.29
CA LEU A 286 -26.22 0.21 20.20
C LEU A 286 -24.91 0.95 20.48
N LEU A 287 -24.97 2.16 21.04
CA LEU A 287 -23.78 2.94 21.40
C LEU A 287 -23.00 2.34 22.59
N VAL A 288 -23.70 1.68 23.52
CA VAL A 288 -23.12 1.16 24.77
C VAL A 288 -22.74 -0.32 24.66
N SER A 289 -23.31 -1.08 23.72
CA SER A 289 -23.03 -2.52 23.53
C SER A 289 -21.56 -2.86 23.22
N GLY A 290 -20.77 -1.89 22.73
CA GLY A 290 -19.31 -2.02 22.56
C GLY A 290 -18.50 -1.86 23.85
N TYR A 291 -19.14 -1.52 24.97
CA TYR A 291 -18.54 -1.53 26.30
C TYR A 291 -18.99 -2.79 27.04
N PRO A 292 -18.11 -3.78 27.29
CA PRO A 292 -18.46 -4.80 28.26
C PRO A 292 -18.69 -4.13 29.61
N ARG A 293 -19.80 -4.49 30.28
CA ARG A 293 -20.14 -4.11 31.66
C ARG A 293 -19.13 -4.63 32.72
N SER A 294 -17.94 -5.06 32.30
CA SER A 294 -16.94 -5.74 33.14
C SER A 294 -15.75 -4.86 33.54
N LEU A 295 -15.98 -3.57 33.82
CA LEU A 295 -15.22 -2.88 34.87
C LEU A 295 -16.05 -2.86 36.16
N GLY A 296 -16.63 -4.02 36.49
CA GLY A 296 -17.13 -4.28 37.83
C GLY A 296 -15.94 -4.25 38.80
N ASN A 297 -16.00 -3.30 39.73
CA ASN A 297 -15.28 -3.29 41.01
C ASN A 297 -13.85 -3.85 40.98
N ARG A 298 -12.86 -3.02 40.65
CA ARG A 298 -11.64 -3.03 41.47
C ARG A 298 -11.82 -1.98 42.54
N ARG A 299 -12.26 -2.45 43.71
CA ARG A 299 -11.96 -1.78 44.98
C ARG A 299 -10.46 -1.82 45.21
#